data_AF-A0A2A6BHK2-F1
#
_entry.id   AF-A0A2A6BHK2-F1
#
_cell.length_a   1.000
_cell.length_b   1.000
_cell.length_c   1.000
_cell.angle_alpha   90.00
_cell.angle_beta   90.00
_cell.angle_gamma   90.00
#
_symmetry.space_group_name_H-M   'P 1'
#
loop_
_entity.id
_entity.type
_entity.pdbx_description
1 polymer ?
#
loop_
_entity_poly.entity_id
_entity_poly.type
_entity_poly.pdbx_seq_one_letter_code
_entity_poly.pdbx_strand_id
1 'polypeptide(L)'
;MTIPLNISNLDPDIKKLVLRTEENSTEQIRQISPSWNRVVLQYLKESRNRLPLERVYLRSGHIDTDYQAYAAQDFRMRWNMIDVSRLLHMHAIVPDRSKARIGLGKWLKTHQNFAGATEVTCGPQKIDLGMNETLKCAAKGCITLVIIFLITFLTICIADLIFSAHVVIIVTLLLIVITPVAVIFSLINIKNSGNGLSNSLASTAYTIFPSRPSNALKGTYASNFLKKLVKLGATVIIYEAVNKKSEFYKDVPNYFHRSVEFWDKMQSDLEKDGIALRLSTIRDDGFNEIQCTSYVRARFACMRLVVNVMTM
;
A
#
# COMPACT_ATOMS: atom_id res chain seq x y z
N MET A 1 18.04 -40.21 28.23
CA MET A 1 18.97 -39.47 27.35
C MET A 1 18.70 -37.99 27.54
N THR A 2 19.63 -37.24 28.12
CA THR A 2 19.52 -35.79 28.25
C THR A 2 19.94 -35.15 26.94
N ILE A 3 19.06 -34.34 26.34
CA ILE A 3 19.42 -33.55 25.16
C ILE A 3 20.42 -32.49 25.64
N PRO A 4 21.62 -32.37 25.03
CA PRO A 4 22.58 -31.34 25.43
C PRO A 4 21.94 -29.97 25.28
N LEU A 5 22.01 -29.17 26.36
CA LEU A 5 21.44 -27.83 26.39
C LEU A 5 22.19 -26.96 25.38
N ASN A 6 21.52 -26.61 24.30
CA ASN A 6 22.04 -25.73 23.26
C ASN A 6 21.14 -24.48 23.21
N ILE A 7 21.75 -23.31 23.03
CA ILE A 7 21.08 -22.01 22.86
C ILE A 7 19.96 -22.09 21.79
N SER A 8 20.16 -22.89 20.74
CA SER A 8 19.18 -23.12 19.68
C SER A 8 17.91 -23.83 20.15
N ASN A 9 18.02 -24.68 21.18
CA ASN A 9 16.98 -25.55 21.70
C ASN A 9 16.34 -25.02 22.99
N LEU A 10 16.67 -23.80 23.41
CA LEU A 10 16.02 -23.16 24.55
C LEU A 10 14.51 -23.03 24.31
N ASP A 11 13.76 -23.14 25.41
CA ASP A 11 12.33 -22.91 25.44
C ASP A 11 11.99 -21.50 24.90
N PRO A 12 10.91 -21.35 24.10
CA PRO A 12 10.49 -20.05 23.58
C PRO A 12 10.36 -18.95 24.63
N ASP A 13 9.95 -19.26 25.87
CA ASP A 13 9.78 -18.26 26.92
C ASP A 13 11.12 -17.78 27.49
N ILE A 14 12.12 -18.65 27.56
CA ILE A 14 13.51 -18.24 27.88
C ILE A 14 14.07 -17.37 26.75
N LYS A 15 13.82 -17.74 25.49
CA LYS A 15 14.23 -16.92 24.33
C LYS A 15 13.61 -15.52 24.36
N LYS A 16 12.32 -15.42 24.72
CA LYS A 16 11.64 -14.13 24.92
C LYS A 16 12.24 -13.33 26.07
N LEU A 17 12.63 -13.99 27.16
CA LEU A 17 13.29 -13.33 28.29
C LEU A 17 14.63 -12.72 27.86
N VAL A 18 15.47 -13.49 27.16
CA VAL A 18 16.76 -13.01 26.61
C VAL A 18 16.54 -11.83 25.66
N LEU A 19 15.52 -11.90 24.79
CA LEU A 19 15.19 -10.79 23.88
C LEU A 19 14.79 -9.51 24.61
N ARG A 20 14.17 -9.60 25.79
CA ARG A 20 13.80 -8.43 26.59
C ARG A 20 15.01 -7.79 27.25
N THR A 21 16.02 -8.56 27.64
CA THR A 21 17.27 -8.04 28.21
C THR A 21 18.21 -7.48 27.16
N GLU A 22 18.21 -8.05 25.95
CA GLU A 22 19.15 -7.73 24.87
C GLU A 22 18.49 -7.03 23.66
N GLU A 23 17.67 -6.00 23.91
CA GLU A 23 16.89 -5.35 22.84
C GLU A 23 17.77 -4.80 21.71
N ASN A 24 18.98 -4.32 22.03
CA ASN A 24 19.93 -3.77 21.04
C ASN A 24 20.56 -4.85 20.14
N SER A 25 20.57 -6.11 20.58
CA SER A 25 21.21 -7.25 19.91
C SER A 25 20.22 -8.07 19.08
N THR A 26 19.01 -7.55 18.86
CA THR A 26 17.89 -8.29 18.25
C THR A 26 18.25 -8.84 16.86
N GLU A 27 19.05 -8.15 16.04
CA GLU A 27 19.43 -8.64 14.70
C GLU A 27 20.43 -9.79 14.76
N GLN A 28 21.43 -9.69 15.63
CA GLN A 28 22.41 -10.74 15.87
C GLN A 28 21.70 -11.99 16.41
N ILE A 29 20.74 -11.81 17.31
CA ILE A 29 19.95 -12.91 17.88
C ILE A 29 19.13 -13.64 16.80
N ARG A 30 18.61 -12.94 15.79
CA ARG A 30 17.88 -13.57 14.68
C ARG A 30 18.75 -14.51 13.85
N GLN A 31 20.06 -14.25 13.80
CA GLN A 31 21.01 -15.04 13.01
C GLN A 31 21.45 -16.32 13.72
N ILE A 32 21.13 -16.49 15.02
CA ILE A 32 21.52 -17.68 15.80
C ILE A 32 20.90 -18.95 15.20
N SER A 33 19.60 -18.96 14.94
CA SER A 33 18.91 -20.11 14.34
C SER A 33 17.52 -19.75 13.79
N PRO A 34 16.90 -20.61 12.95
CA PRO A 34 15.53 -20.40 12.48
C PRO A 34 14.50 -20.30 13.63
N SER A 35 14.72 -21.02 14.74
CA SER A 35 13.82 -20.97 15.89
C SER A 35 13.93 -19.63 16.62
N TRP A 36 15.14 -19.08 16.77
CA TRP A 36 15.34 -17.73 17.29
C TRP A 36 14.73 -16.66 16.40
N ASN A 37 14.93 -16.73 15.08
CA ASN A 37 14.29 -15.80 14.16
C ASN A 37 12.76 -15.80 14.31
N ARG A 38 12.13 -16.97 14.47
CA ARG A 38 10.67 -17.07 14.70
C ARG A 38 10.25 -16.36 15.99
N VAL A 39 10.97 -16.60 17.10
CA VAL A 39 10.66 -15.95 18.39
C VAL A 39 10.87 -14.45 18.30
N VAL A 40 11.96 -13.98 17.67
CA VAL A 40 12.19 -12.55 17.46
C VAL A 40 11.08 -11.93 16.63
N LEU A 41 10.68 -12.57 15.52
CA LEU A 41 9.59 -12.08 14.68
C LEU A 41 8.27 -12.02 15.45
N GLN A 42 8.00 -12.99 16.33
CA GLN A 42 6.83 -12.97 17.20
C GLN A 42 6.91 -11.86 18.25
N TYR A 43 8.06 -11.70 18.89
CA TYR A 43 8.35 -10.64 19.85
C TYR A 43 8.13 -9.25 19.22
N LEU A 44 8.64 -9.03 18.01
CA LEU A 44 8.47 -7.78 17.26
C LEU A 44 7.03 -7.54 16.79
N LYS A 45 6.17 -8.57 16.69
CA LYS A 45 4.74 -8.39 16.36
C LYS A 45 3.96 -7.76 17.51
N GLU A 46 4.39 -7.97 18.75
CA GLU A 46 3.75 -7.38 19.94
C GLU A 46 3.87 -5.85 19.89
N SER A 47 2.76 -5.14 20.07
CA SER A 47 2.69 -3.67 19.92
C SER A 47 3.72 -2.91 20.77
N ARG A 48 3.96 -3.38 22.00
CA ARG A 48 4.93 -2.81 22.94
C ARG A 48 6.39 -2.87 22.46
N ASN A 49 6.73 -3.79 21.57
CA ASN A 49 8.09 -4.00 21.08
C ASN A 49 8.28 -3.43 19.67
N ARG A 50 7.27 -2.77 19.09
CA ARG A 50 7.39 -2.15 17.77
C ARG A 50 8.27 -0.91 17.85
N LEU A 51 8.88 -0.55 16.73
CA LEU A 51 9.66 0.69 16.65
C LEU A 51 8.75 1.86 17.04
N PRO A 52 9.11 2.67 18.04
CA PRO A 52 8.39 3.90 18.33
C PRO A 52 8.60 4.83 17.14
N LEU A 53 7.62 4.86 16.25
CA LEU A 53 7.59 5.79 15.12
C LEU A 53 7.06 7.11 15.68
N GLU A 54 7.88 8.16 15.69
CA GLU A 54 7.41 9.46 16.14
C GLU A 54 6.56 10.11 15.04
N ARG A 55 7.11 10.10 13.82
CA ARG A 55 6.49 10.74 12.65
C ARG A 55 6.70 9.88 11.41
N VAL A 56 5.66 9.80 10.57
CA VAL A 56 5.75 9.19 9.24
C VAL A 56 5.31 10.23 8.22
N TYR A 57 6.17 10.52 7.26
CA TYR A 57 5.88 11.39 6.14
C TYR A 57 5.60 10.56 4.90
N LEU A 58 4.45 10.79 4.27
CA LEU A 58 4.12 10.22 2.97
C LEU A 58 4.15 11.34 1.94
N ARG A 59 4.99 11.20 0.91
CA ARG A 59 5.09 12.17 -0.18
C ARG A 59 4.74 11.50 -1.50
N SER A 60 3.77 12.07 -2.22
CA SER A 60 3.54 11.75 -3.64
C SER A 60 4.05 12.88 -4.52
N GLY A 61 4.54 12.55 -5.71
CA GLY A 61 4.89 13.54 -6.73
C GLY A 61 6.26 13.35 -7.36
N HIS A 62 6.61 14.27 -8.27
CA HIS A 62 7.88 14.25 -8.97
C HIS A 62 9.02 14.41 -7.96
N ILE A 63 9.98 13.51 -8.04
CA ILE A 63 11.14 13.53 -7.19
C ILE A 63 12.07 14.68 -7.62
N ASP A 64 12.57 15.47 -6.67
CA ASP A 64 13.64 16.46 -6.91
C ASP A 64 14.90 15.77 -7.45
N THR A 65 15.67 16.50 -8.24
CA THR A 65 16.86 16.03 -8.97
C THR A 65 17.88 15.27 -8.12
N ASP A 66 17.97 15.51 -6.82
CA ASP A 66 18.93 14.86 -5.93
C ASP A 66 18.73 13.35 -5.80
N TYR A 67 17.50 12.88 -6.00
CA TYR A 67 17.17 11.45 -6.01
C TYR A 67 17.33 10.80 -7.38
N GLN A 68 17.46 11.59 -8.47
CA GLN A 68 17.82 11.02 -9.77
C GLN A 68 19.21 10.38 -9.68
N ALA A 69 20.12 10.93 -8.87
CA ALA A 69 21.43 10.31 -8.61
C ALA A 69 21.30 8.95 -7.90
N TYR A 70 20.43 8.84 -6.89
CA TYR A 70 20.15 7.57 -6.20
C TYR A 70 19.44 6.54 -7.10
N ALA A 71 18.51 6.97 -7.96
CA ALA A 71 17.81 6.09 -8.90
C ALA A 71 18.70 5.67 -10.08
N ALA A 72 19.63 6.52 -10.50
CA ALA A 72 20.55 6.29 -11.62
C ALA A 72 21.67 5.27 -11.30
N GLN A 73 21.92 4.95 -10.04
CA GLN A 73 22.88 3.90 -9.67
C GLN A 73 22.27 2.50 -9.59
N ASP A 74 20.99 2.36 -9.25
CA ASP A 74 20.37 1.04 -8.95
C ASP A 74 19.35 0.60 -10.03
N PHE A 75 18.86 1.49 -10.90
CA PHE A 75 17.77 1.18 -11.86
C PHE A 75 17.95 1.82 -13.26
N ARG A 76 19.11 1.61 -13.89
CA ARG A 76 19.50 2.28 -15.16
C ARG A 76 18.65 2.04 -16.42
N MET A 77 17.59 1.23 -16.45
CA MET A 77 16.98 0.83 -17.74
C MET A 77 15.45 0.92 -17.91
N ARG A 78 14.65 1.49 -16.99
CA ARG A 78 13.18 1.50 -17.21
C ARG A 78 12.38 2.73 -16.82
N TRP A 79 13.04 3.81 -16.40
CA TRP A 79 12.34 5.01 -15.90
C TRP A 79 11.68 5.87 -16.98
N ASN A 80 12.12 5.80 -18.24
CA ASN A 80 11.54 6.61 -19.32
C ASN A 80 10.06 6.30 -19.63
N MET A 81 9.46 5.28 -19.00
CA MET A 81 8.03 4.96 -19.13
C MET A 81 7.26 4.92 -17.81
N ILE A 82 7.93 5.11 -16.66
CA ILE A 82 7.24 5.10 -15.37
C ILE A 82 6.91 6.54 -15.05
N ASP A 83 5.63 6.88 -15.19
CA ASP A 83 5.03 8.12 -14.72
C ASP A 83 5.41 8.34 -13.24
N VAL A 84 6.47 9.13 -13.02
CA VAL A 84 7.07 9.40 -11.69
C VAL A 84 6.08 10.10 -10.76
N SER A 85 5.03 10.71 -11.31
CA SER A 85 3.92 11.26 -10.51
C SER A 85 3.20 10.18 -9.69
N ARG A 86 3.36 8.90 -10.03
CA ARG A 86 2.72 7.75 -9.39
C ARG A 86 3.61 7.05 -8.37
N LEU A 87 4.64 7.71 -7.83
CA LEU A 87 5.44 7.15 -6.75
C LEU A 87 5.00 7.72 -5.40
N LEU A 88 4.90 6.84 -4.41
CA LEU A 88 4.73 7.17 -3.02
C LEU A 88 6.06 6.92 -2.29
N HIS A 89 6.56 7.98 -1.66
CA HIS A 89 7.72 7.96 -0.81
C HIS A 89 7.27 7.95 0.64
N MET A 90 7.96 7.17 1.46
CA MET A 90 7.71 7.12 2.89
C MET A 90 9.01 7.43 3.61
N HIS A 91 8.99 8.49 4.40
CA HIS A 91 10.02 8.82 5.36
C HIS A 91 9.45 8.60 6.77
N ALA A 92 10.30 8.23 7.71
CA ALA A 92 9.90 8.08 9.09
C ALA A 92 11.01 8.58 10.01
N ILE A 93 10.63 9.19 11.13
CA ILE A 93 11.55 9.61 12.18
C ILE A 93 11.53 8.56 13.28
N VAL A 94 12.71 8.02 13.57
CA VAL A 94 12.93 6.97 14.57
C VAL A 94 13.92 7.52 15.61
N PRO A 95 13.63 7.43 16.92
CA PRO A 95 14.55 7.92 17.94
C PRO A 95 15.84 7.09 17.98
N ASP A 96 16.96 7.69 18.39
CA ASP A 96 18.28 7.06 18.33
C ASP A 96 18.40 5.77 19.15
N ARG A 97 17.63 5.66 20.25
CA ARG A 97 17.51 4.40 21.03
C ARG A 97 17.07 3.20 20.20
N SER A 98 16.45 3.44 19.05
CA SER A 98 15.94 2.44 18.14
C SER A 98 16.76 2.32 16.85
N LYS A 99 17.92 2.99 16.76
CA LYS A 99 18.78 3.03 15.58
C LYS A 99 19.32 1.65 15.19
N ALA A 100 19.64 0.80 16.17
CA ALA A 100 20.11 -0.57 15.95
C ALA A 100 19.09 -1.44 15.17
N ARG A 101 17.82 -1.03 15.18
CA ARG A 101 16.71 -1.71 14.49
C ARG A 101 16.42 -1.14 13.11
N ILE A 102 17.12 -0.09 12.68
CA ILE A 102 17.03 0.46 11.34
C ILE A 102 17.80 -0.48 10.39
N GLY A 103 17.19 -0.83 9.25
CA GLY A 103 17.80 -1.74 8.28
C GLY A 103 17.52 -3.23 8.51
N LEU A 104 16.77 -3.60 9.56
CA LEU A 104 16.27 -4.98 9.71
C LEU A 104 15.47 -5.39 8.46
N GLY A 105 15.96 -6.40 7.73
CA GLY A 105 15.35 -6.85 6.47
C GLY A 105 15.64 -5.94 5.26
N LYS A 106 16.62 -5.03 5.34
CA LYS A 106 17.10 -4.14 4.27
C LYS A 106 16.03 -3.24 3.65
N TRP A 107 14.91 -3.04 4.35
CA TRP A 107 13.78 -2.31 3.79
C TRP A 107 13.81 -0.81 4.08
N LEU A 108 14.34 -0.42 5.23
CA LEU A 108 14.55 0.97 5.62
C LEU A 108 16.03 1.33 5.46
N LYS A 109 16.31 2.44 4.80
CA LYS A 109 17.63 3.03 4.66
C LYS A 109 17.67 4.33 5.43
N THR A 110 18.79 4.63 6.09
CA THR A 110 19.01 5.94 6.71
C THR A 110 19.05 7.00 5.62
N HIS A 111 18.25 8.06 5.79
CA HIS A 111 18.24 9.23 4.92
C HIS A 111 19.05 10.37 5.53
N GLN A 112 18.72 10.74 6.77
CA GLN A 112 19.36 11.84 7.49
C GLN A 112 19.44 11.51 8.99
N ASN A 113 20.49 11.97 9.68
CA ASN A 113 20.57 11.89 11.13
C ASN A 113 20.30 13.29 11.72
N PHE A 114 19.47 13.34 12.75
CA PHE A 114 19.18 14.52 13.56
C PHE A 114 19.73 14.29 14.98
N ALA A 115 19.77 15.34 15.81
CA ALA A 115 20.12 15.19 17.21
C ALA A 115 19.02 14.39 17.94
N GLY A 116 19.32 13.14 18.33
CA GLY A 116 18.41 12.26 19.07
C GLY A 116 17.47 11.42 18.21
N ALA A 117 17.49 11.58 16.88
CA ALA A 117 16.63 10.82 15.98
C ALA A 117 17.28 10.60 14.60
N THR A 118 16.88 9.52 13.94
CA THR A 118 17.31 9.16 12.60
C THR A 118 16.10 9.14 11.67
N GLU A 119 16.19 9.86 10.56
CA GLU A 119 15.24 9.73 9.46
C GLU A 119 15.57 8.54 8.59
N VAL A 120 14.55 7.73 8.33
CA VAL A 120 14.65 6.55 7.49
C VAL A 120 13.68 6.65 6.33
N THR A 121 14.09 6.14 5.18
CA THR A 121 13.24 6.04 3.98
C THR A 121 13.20 4.59 3.50
N CYS A 122 12.13 4.21 2.81
CA CYS A 122 12.13 3.01 1.99
C CYS A 122 12.26 3.36 0.50
N GLY A 123 12.51 2.36 -0.34
CA GLY A 123 12.49 2.56 -1.79
C GLY A 123 11.09 3.00 -2.26
N PRO A 124 11.00 3.88 -3.27
CA PRO A 124 9.72 4.41 -3.75
C PRO A 124 8.76 3.29 -4.14
N GLN A 125 7.48 3.47 -3.83
CA GLN A 125 6.44 2.50 -4.10
C GLN A 125 5.52 3.03 -5.19
N LYS A 126 5.28 2.24 -6.22
CA LYS A 126 4.31 2.62 -7.26
C LYS A 126 2.90 2.66 -6.68
N ILE A 127 2.23 3.80 -6.74
CA ILE A 127 0.81 3.92 -6.43
C ILE A 127 0.05 3.14 -7.49
N ASP A 128 -0.58 2.06 -7.07
CA ASP A 128 -1.52 1.37 -7.94
C ASP A 128 -2.82 2.17 -7.91
N LEU A 129 -3.19 2.79 -9.04
CA LEU A 129 -4.41 3.56 -9.14
C LEU A 129 -5.66 2.68 -9.29
N GLY A 130 -5.50 1.35 -9.38
CA GLY A 130 -6.62 0.43 -9.57
C GLY A 130 -7.27 0.52 -10.95
N MET A 131 -6.94 1.54 -11.76
CA MET A 131 -7.43 1.66 -13.14
C MET A 131 -7.06 0.44 -13.98
N ASN A 132 -5.91 -0.19 -13.72
CA ASN A 132 -5.55 -1.41 -14.44
C ASN A 132 -6.51 -2.57 -14.15
N GLU A 133 -7.08 -2.67 -12.95
CA GLU A 133 -8.03 -3.73 -12.63
C GLU A 133 -9.36 -3.49 -13.35
N THR A 134 -9.87 -2.25 -13.33
CA THR A 134 -11.11 -1.87 -14.01
C THR A 134 -10.97 -1.98 -15.52
N LEU A 135 -9.86 -1.52 -16.09
CA LEU A 135 -9.58 -1.61 -17.53
C LEU A 135 -9.33 -3.06 -17.96
N LYS A 136 -8.67 -3.89 -17.12
CA LYS A 136 -8.54 -5.33 -17.37
C LYS A 136 -9.87 -6.05 -17.28
N CYS A 137 -10.74 -5.68 -16.34
CA CYS A 137 -12.10 -6.23 -16.24
C CYS A 137 -12.95 -5.84 -17.45
N ALA A 138 -12.89 -4.57 -17.87
CA ALA A 138 -13.57 -4.09 -19.07
C ALA A 138 -13.03 -4.78 -20.33
N ALA A 139 -11.71 -4.85 -20.51
CA ALA A 139 -11.08 -5.52 -21.63
C ALA A 139 -11.39 -7.02 -21.68
N LYS A 140 -11.37 -7.72 -20.52
CA LYS A 140 -11.82 -9.11 -20.43
C LYS A 140 -13.29 -9.25 -20.82
N GLY A 141 -14.15 -8.35 -20.35
CA GLY A 141 -15.57 -8.32 -20.74
C GLY A 141 -15.75 -8.16 -22.26
N CYS A 142 -15.04 -7.21 -22.87
CA CYS A 142 -15.06 -6.99 -24.32
C CYS A 142 -14.53 -8.21 -25.09
N ILE A 143 -13.42 -8.81 -24.67
CA ILE A 143 -12.87 -10.01 -25.32
C ILE A 143 -13.86 -11.18 -25.23
N THR A 144 -14.48 -11.40 -24.07
CA THR A 144 -15.50 -12.43 -23.91
C THR A 144 -16.70 -12.20 -24.83
N LEU A 145 -17.17 -10.96 -24.96
CA LEU A 145 -18.26 -10.61 -25.88
C LEU A 145 -17.89 -10.86 -27.35
N VAL A 146 -16.66 -10.53 -27.76
CA VAL A 146 -16.17 -10.80 -29.11
C VAL A 146 -16.08 -12.30 -29.39
N ILE A 147 -15.57 -13.09 -28.44
CA ILE A 147 -15.51 -14.56 -28.58
C ILE A 147 -16.91 -15.15 -28.73
N ILE A 148 -17.85 -14.72 -27.89
CA ILE A 148 -19.25 -15.13 -27.95
C ILE A 148 -19.83 -14.80 -29.34
N PHE A 149 -19.66 -13.57 -29.81
CA PHE A 149 -20.14 -13.15 -31.12
C PHE A 149 -19.57 -14.00 -32.25
N LEU A 150 -18.26 -14.29 -32.21
CA LEU A 150 -17.60 -15.15 -33.20
C LEU A 150 -18.14 -16.58 -33.19
N ILE A 151 -18.38 -17.16 -32.01
CA ILE A 151 -18.97 -18.50 -31.88
C ILE A 151 -20.38 -18.50 -32.45
N THR A 152 -21.21 -17.51 -32.10
CA THR A 152 -22.59 -17.38 -32.61
C THR A 152 -22.59 -17.24 -34.13
N PHE A 153 -21.73 -16.40 -34.68
CA PHE A 153 -21.58 -16.21 -36.13
C PHE A 153 -21.18 -17.51 -36.83
N LEU A 154 -20.16 -18.21 -36.30
CA LEU A 154 -19.70 -19.48 -36.86
C LEU A 154 -20.81 -20.54 -36.82
N THR A 155 -21.59 -20.61 -35.74
CA THR A 155 -22.73 -21.56 -35.63
C THR A 155 -23.83 -21.26 -36.66
N ILE A 156 -24.10 -19.99 -36.96
CA ILE A 156 -25.07 -19.61 -37.99
C ILE A 156 -24.57 -20.04 -39.36
N CYS A 157 -23.30 -19.73 -39.69
CA CYS A 157 -22.72 -20.15 -40.98
C CYS A 157 -22.71 -21.66 -41.18
N ILE A 158 -22.42 -22.44 -40.13
CA ILE A 158 -22.46 -23.91 -40.19
C ILE A 158 -23.90 -24.40 -40.34
N ALA A 159 -24.87 -23.79 -39.64
CA ALA A 159 -26.27 -24.16 -39.74
C ALA A 159 -26.85 -23.89 -41.14
N ASP A 160 -26.51 -22.75 -41.75
CA ASP A 160 -26.88 -22.41 -43.13
C ASP A 160 -26.30 -23.39 -44.16
N LEU A 161 -25.14 -23.97 -43.88
CA LEU A 161 -24.49 -24.95 -44.76
C LEU A 161 -25.14 -26.34 -44.70
N ILE A 162 -25.80 -26.69 -43.58
CA ILE A 162 -26.23 -28.07 -43.28
C ILE A 162 -27.76 -28.23 -43.24
N PHE A 163 -28.52 -27.21 -42.85
CA PHE A 163 -29.94 -27.35 -42.51
C PHE A 163 -30.87 -26.43 -43.31
N SER A 164 -32.13 -26.87 -43.47
CA SER A 164 -33.22 -26.07 -44.04
C SER A 164 -33.50 -24.81 -43.21
N ALA A 165 -33.81 -23.70 -43.88
CA ALA A 165 -33.92 -22.34 -43.34
C ALA A 165 -34.74 -22.20 -42.03
N HIS A 166 -35.72 -23.07 -41.80
CA HIS A 166 -36.54 -23.02 -40.59
C HIS A 166 -35.79 -23.45 -39.31
N VAL A 167 -34.81 -24.36 -39.42
CA VAL A 167 -34.00 -24.80 -38.27
C VAL A 167 -33.01 -23.70 -37.85
N VAL A 168 -32.46 -22.97 -38.83
CA VAL A 168 -31.53 -21.86 -38.60
C VAL A 168 -32.20 -20.75 -37.78
N ILE A 169 -33.44 -20.39 -38.10
CA ILE A 169 -34.17 -19.32 -37.39
C ILE A 169 -34.39 -19.69 -35.91
N ILE A 170 -34.77 -20.93 -35.62
CA ILE A 170 -35.02 -21.39 -34.24
C ILE A 170 -33.72 -21.39 -33.42
N VAL A 171 -32.62 -21.89 -33.99
CA VAL A 171 -31.30 -21.90 -33.32
C VAL A 171 -30.79 -20.48 -33.08
N THR A 172 -30.98 -19.58 -34.04
CA THR A 172 -30.57 -18.17 -33.92
C THR A 172 -31.35 -17.46 -32.80
N LEU A 173 -32.67 -17.65 -32.73
CA LEU A 173 -33.51 -17.09 -31.66
C LEU A 173 -33.11 -17.63 -30.28
N LEU A 174 -32.79 -18.92 -30.18
CA LEU A 174 -32.34 -19.53 -28.93
C LEU A 174 -30.99 -18.94 -28.46
N LEU A 175 -30.05 -18.75 -29.39
CA LEU A 175 -28.75 -18.12 -29.10
C LEU A 175 -28.93 -16.68 -28.65
N ILE A 176 -29.80 -15.89 -29.28
CA ILE A 176 -30.07 -14.49 -28.88
C ILE A 176 -30.60 -14.42 -27.44
N VAL A 177 -31.38 -15.40 -26.99
CA VAL A 177 -31.95 -15.42 -25.63
C VAL A 177 -30.96 -15.94 -24.58
N ILE A 178 -30.16 -16.96 -24.90
CA ILE A 178 -29.24 -17.59 -23.93
C ILE A 178 -27.99 -16.74 -23.71
N THR A 179 -27.52 -16.05 -24.75
CA THR A 179 -26.26 -15.30 -24.73
C THR A 179 -26.23 -14.17 -23.68
N PRO A 180 -27.26 -13.32 -23.54
CA PRO A 180 -27.31 -12.29 -22.50
C PRO A 180 -27.26 -12.88 -21.09
N VAL A 181 -27.93 -14.01 -20.86
CA VAL A 181 -27.98 -14.68 -19.55
C VAL A 181 -26.60 -15.22 -19.16
N ALA A 182 -25.88 -15.84 -20.10
CA ALA A 182 -24.52 -16.34 -19.87
C ALA A 182 -23.50 -15.21 -19.61
N VAL A 183 -23.67 -14.06 -20.28
CA VAL A 183 -22.84 -12.86 -20.05
C VAL A 183 -23.11 -12.29 -18.65
N ILE A 184 -24.37 -12.16 -18.25
CA ILE A 184 -24.76 -11.66 -16.92
C ILE A 184 -24.19 -12.58 -15.82
N PHE A 185 -24.32 -13.90 -15.98
CA PHE A 185 -23.80 -14.87 -15.01
C PHE A 185 -22.26 -14.80 -14.89
N SER A 186 -21.57 -14.64 -16.02
CA SER A 186 -20.10 -14.48 -16.05
C SER A 186 -19.64 -13.19 -15.37
N LEU A 187 -20.35 -12.08 -15.56
CA LEU A 187 -20.07 -10.81 -14.90
C LEU A 187 -20.29 -10.88 -13.37
N ILE A 188 -21.31 -11.61 -12.92
CA ILE A 188 -21.58 -11.84 -11.50
C ILE A 188 -20.45 -12.68 -10.86
N ASN A 189 -19.98 -13.74 -11.52
CA ASN A 189 -18.91 -14.59 -10.99
C ASN A 189 -17.54 -13.88 -10.93
N ILE A 190 -17.22 -13.00 -11.88
CA ILE A 190 -15.98 -12.19 -11.84
C ILE A 190 -15.99 -11.23 -10.65
N LYS A 191 -17.15 -10.65 -10.31
CA LYS A 191 -17.29 -9.78 -9.13
C LYS A 191 -17.04 -10.52 -7.82
N ASN A 192 -17.34 -11.82 -7.77
CA ASN A 192 -17.21 -12.64 -6.56
C ASN A 192 -15.81 -13.26 -6.38
N SER A 193 -15.05 -13.51 -7.45
CA SER A 193 -13.72 -14.14 -7.36
C SER A 193 -12.57 -13.19 -6.99
N GLY A 194 -12.78 -11.87 -7.07
CA GLY A 194 -11.78 -10.84 -6.74
C GLY A 194 -11.36 -10.76 -5.27
N ASN A 195 -12.02 -11.49 -4.37
CA ASN A 195 -11.76 -11.42 -2.92
C ASN A 195 -10.82 -12.52 -2.38
N GLY A 196 -10.39 -13.49 -3.20
CA GLY A 196 -9.87 -14.76 -2.67
C GLY A 196 -8.35 -15.02 -2.70
N LEU A 197 -7.55 -14.33 -3.53
CA LEU A 197 -6.25 -14.91 -3.94
C LEU A 197 -4.96 -14.12 -3.61
N SER A 198 -4.98 -13.19 -2.65
CA SER A 198 -3.78 -12.39 -2.30
C SER A 198 -3.08 -12.76 -0.97
N ASN A 199 -3.54 -13.77 -0.25
CA ASN A 199 -3.11 -14.02 1.14
C ASN A 199 -1.96 -15.02 1.35
N SER A 200 -1.42 -15.70 0.32
CA SER A 200 -0.57 -16.89 0.54
C SER A 200 0.97 -16.70 0.43
N LEU A 201 1.50 -15.54 0.03
CA LEU A 201 2.95 -15.36 -0.19
C LEU A 201 3.57 -14.18 0.60
N ALA A 202 2.79 -13.56 1.47
CA ALA A 202 3.17 -12.34 2.19
C ALA A 202 3.73 -12.61 3.61
N SER A 203 3.97 -13.84 4.05
CA SER A 203 4.15 -14.09 5.49
C SER A 203 5.54 -13.78 6.08
N THR A 204 6.55 -13.44 5.27
CA THR A 204 7.96 -13.39 5.75
C THR A 204 8.56 -11.98 5.89
N ALA A 205 7.87 -10.90 5.49
CA ALA A 205 8.40 -9.51 5.54
C ALA A 205 7.64 -8.55 6.50
N TYR A 206 6.74 -9.06 7.35
CA TYR A 206 5.61 -8.30 7.90
C TYR A 206 5.72 -7.79 9.36
N THR A 207 6.92 -7.67 9.92
CA THR A 207 7.04 -7.37 11.36
C THR A 207 7.19 -5.90 11.72
N ILE A 208 7.43 -5.00 10.75
CA ILE A 208 7.63 -3.57 11.06
C ILE A 208 6.56 -2.68 10.41
N PHE A 209 6.13 -2.98 9.18
CA PHE A 209 4.94 -2.38 8.60
C PHE A 209 4.09 -3.46 7.90
N PRO A 210 2.78 -3.54 8.19
CA PRO A 210 1.94 -4.66 7.79
C PRO A 210 1.40 -4.58 6.34
N SER A 211 1.99 -3.78 5.45
CA SER A 211 1.64 -3.73 4.00
C SER A 211 2.60 -2.84 3.20
N ARG A 212 2.83 -3.16 1.91
CA ARG A 212 3.51 -2.26 0.97
C ARG A 212 2.71 -0.94 0.81
N PRO A 213 3.37 0.24 0.86
CA PRO A 213 2.73 1.55 0.70
C PRO A 213 1.98 1.75 -0.63
N SER A 214 2.28 0.96 -1.67
CA SER A 214 1.65 1.06 -3.00
C SER A 214 0.12 0.98 -3.01
N ASN A 215 -0.47 0.31 -2.01
CA ASN A 215 -1.92 0.15 -1.86
C ASN A 215 -2.53 1.10 -0.81
N ALA A 216 -1.69 1.89 -0.13
CA ALA A 216 -2.09 2.69 1.03
C ALA A 216 -2.94 3.93 0.70
N LEU A 217 -3.27 4.19 -0.57
CA LEU A 217 -4.14 5.30 -0.98
C LEU A 217 -5.38 4.84 -1.79
N LYS A 218 -5.67 3.53 -1.77
CA LYS A 218 -6.88 2.94 -2.37
C LYS A 218 -7.99 2.79 -1.34
N GLY A 219 -9.02 3.64 -1.38
CA GLY A 219 -10.28 3.41 -0.65
C GLY A 219 -10.09 2.98 0.80
N THR A 220 -10.67 1.84 1.18
CA THR A 220 -10.60 1.25 2.52
C THR A 220 -9.19 0.84 2.96
N TYR A 221 -8.27 0.56 2.02
CA TYR A 221 -6.87 0.25 2.34
C TYR A 221 -6.14 1.46 2.92
N ALA A 222 -6.48 2.67 2.47
CA ALA A 222 -5.88 3.89 2.99
C ALA A 222 -6.26 4.12 4.45
N SER A 223 -7.56 4.02 4.75
CA SER A 223 -8.07 4.08 6.12
C SER A 223 -7.39 3.04 7.00
N ASN A 224 -7.35 1.78 6.57
CA ASN A 224 -6.73 0.69 7.32
C ASN A 224 -5.22 0.90 7.54
N PHE A 225 -4.51 1.44 6.56
CA PHE A 225 -3.09 1.73 6.69
C PHE A 225 -2.84 2.85 7.70
N LEU A 226 -3.57 3.97 7.61
CA LEU A 226 -3.48 5.08 8.55
C LEU A 226 -3.87 4.63 9.97
N LYS A 227 -4.95 3.86 10.12
CA LYS A 227 -5.37 3.26 11.39
C LYS A 227 -4.24 2.44 12.00
N LYS A 228 -3.56 1.61 11.20
CA LYS A 228 -2.44 0.80 11.69
C LYS A 228 -1.29 1.67 12.15
N LEU A 229 -0.88 2.69 11.39
CA LEU A 229 0.20 3.60 11.78
C LEU A 229 -0.12 4.38 13.06
N VAL A 230 -1.33 4.93 13.18
CA VAL A 230 -1.72 5.67 14.38
C VAL A 230 -1.84 4.75 15.60
N LYS A 231 -2.29 3.50 15.42
CA LYS A 231 -2.25 2.46 16.47
C LYS A 231 -0.82 2.08 16.92
N LEU A 232 0.20 2.39 16.12
CA LEU A 232 1.61 2.27 16.52
C LEU A 232 2.09 3.47 17.36
N GLY A 233 1.24 4.46 17.61
CA GLY A 233 1.63 5.72 18.25
C GLY A 233 2.27 6.72 17.29
N ALA A 234 2.29 6.44 15.99
CA ALA A 234 2.86 7.34 15.01
C ALA A 234 1.94 8.53 14.72
N THR A 235 2.52 9.72 14.69
CA THR A 235 1.87 10.85 14.01
C THR A 235 2.12 10.71 12.51
N VAL A 236 1.06 10.55 11.73
CA VAL A 236 1.20 10.42 10.27
C VAL A 236 0.97 11.77 9.64
N ILE A 237 1.92 12.24 8.84
CA ILE A 237 1.81 13.47 8.07
C ILE A 237 1.88 13.10 6.58
N ILE A 238 0.87 13.49 5.82
CA ILE A 238 0.78 13.21 4.39
C ILE A 238 0.95 14.52 3.63
N TYR A 239 1.96 14.57 2.77
CA TYR A 239 2.29 15.71 1.92
C TYR A 239 2.02 15.39 0.45
N GLU A 240 1.24 16.24 -0.20
CA GLU A 240 1.12 16.21 -1.65
C GLU A 240 2.07 17.26 -2.22
N ALA A 241 3.11 16.82 -2.93
CA ALA A 241 4.02 17.72 -3.62
C ALA A 241 3.55 17.91 -5.06
N VAL A 242 3.35 19.17 -5.47
CA VAL A 242 2.97 19.52 -6.85
C VAL A 242 4.16 20.19 -7.53
N ASN A 243 4.42 19.79 -8.78
CA ASN A 243 5.46 20.43 -9.59
C ASN A 243 4.97 21.81 -10.00
N LYS A 244 5.80 22.86 -9.82
CA LYS A 244 5.48 24.22 -10.24
C LYS A 244 5.05 24.32 -11.71
N LYS A 245 5.61 23.47 -12.58
CA LYS A 245 5.27 23.43 -14.02
C LYS A 245 3.89 22.85 -14.33
N SER A 246 3.24 22.16 -13.39
CA SER A 246 1.90 21.60 -13.58
C SER A 246 0.80 22.58 -13.13
N GLU A 247 0.88 23.84 -13.59
CA GLU A 247 -0.08 24.90 -13.23
C GLU A 247 -1.53 24.56 -13.60
N PHE A 248 -1.74 23.58 -14.49
CA PHE A 248 -3.04 23.08 -14.91
C PHE A 248 -3.93 22.52 -13.78
N TYR A 249 -3.40 22.30 -12.57
CA TYR A 249 -4.16 21.71 -11.46
C TYR A 249 -4.56 22.69 -10.36
N LYS A 250 -4.37 24.00 -10.53
CA LYS A 250 -4.65 24.99 -9.48
C LYS A 250 -6.12 24.99 -9.02
N ASP A 251 -7.07 24.69 -9.92
CA ASP A 251 -8.50 24.95 -9.66
C ASP A 251 -9.33 23.72 -9.29
N VAL A 252 -8.77 22.51 -9.33
CA VAL A 252 -9.51 21.30 -8.95
C VAL A 252 -9.14 20.94 -7.51
N PRO A 253 -10.08 20.93 -6.54
CA PRO A 253 -9.81 20.62 -5.12
C PRO A 253 -9.62 19.12 -4.89
N ASN A 254 -8.80 18.49 -5.73
CA ASN A 254 -8.39 17.11 -5.57
C ASN A 254 -7.06 17.07 -4.83
N TYR A 255 -7.03 16.31 -3.74
CA TYR A 255 -5.83 16.03 -2.98
C TYR A 255 -5.46 14.55 -3.12
N PHE A 256 -4.23 14.27 -3.53
CA PHE A 256 -3.73 12.92 -3.87
C PHE A 256 -4.63 12.21 -4.89
N HIS A 257 -5.11 12.94 -5.89
CA HIS A 257 -6.08 12.45 -6.89
C HIS A 257 -7.40 11.92 -6.28
N ARG A 258 -7.82 12.47 -5.14
CA ARG A 258 -9.09 12.20 -4.47
C ARG A 258 -9.84 13.50 -4.22
N SER A 259 -11.16 13.45 -4.31
CA SER A 259 -12.01 14.60 -4.06
C SER A 259 -12.06 14.96 -2.57
N VAL A 260 -12.56 16.16 -2.26
CA VAL A 260 -12.76 16.62 -0.88
C VAL A 260 -13.69 15.67 -0.12
N GLU A 261 -14.79 15.22 -0.75
CA GLU A 261 -15.79 14.34 -0.13
C GLU A 261 -15.18 12.99 0.28
N PHE A 262 -14.17 12.51 -0.46
CA PHE A 262 -13.43 11.30 -0.07
C PHE A 262 -12.69 11.51 1.24
N TRP A 263 -12.04 12.66 1.41
CA TRP A 263 -11.27 12.98 2.61
C TRP A 263 -12.16 13.26 3.81
N ASP A 264 -13.30 13.92 3.62
CA ASP A 264 -14.30 14.12 4.67
C ASP A 264 -14.83 12.79 5.17
N LYS A 265 -15.19 11.88 4.26
CA LYS A 265 -15.60 10.52 4.60
C LYS A 265 -14.48 9.76 5.34
N MET A 266 -13.24 9.89 4.88
CA MET A 266 -12.07 9.29 5.54
C MET A 266 -11.89 9.80 6.96
N GLN A 267 -12.07 11.11 7.18
CA GLN A 267 -12.00 11.72 8.50
C GLN A 267 -13.08 11.14 9.41
N SER A 268 -14.35 11.13 8.98
CA SER A 268 -15.43 10.54 9.78
C SER A 268 -15.20 9.06 10.08
N ASP A 269 -14.64 8.30 9.14
CA ASP A 269 -14.32 6.88 9.34
C ASP A 269 -13.12 6.62 10.26
N LEU A 270 -12.21 7.58 10.41
CA LEU A 270 -11.10 7.53 11.36
C LEU A 270 -11.52 8.01 12.75
N GLU A 271 -12.41 9.00 12.84
CA GLU A 271 -12.94 9.52 14.10
C GLU A 271 -13.70 8.45 14.89
N LYS A 272 -14.42 7.54 14.20
CA LYS A 272 -15.03 6.34 14.80
C LYS A 272 -14.04 5.45 15.55
N ASP A 273 -12.76 5.48 15.19
CA ASP A 273 -11.67 4.74 15.84
C ASP A 273 -10.86 5.61 16.82
N GLY A 274 -11.33 6.82 17.15
CA GLY A 274 -10.61 7.76 18.00
C GLY A 274 -9.35 8.33 17.34
N ILE A 275 -9.35 8.48 16.02
CA ILE A 275 -8.23 9.03 15.24
C ILE A 275 -8.72 10.31 14.55
N ALA A 276 -8.08 11.43 14.85
CA ALA A 276 -8.29 12.68 14.13
C ALA A 276 -7.46 12.70 12.85
N LEU A 277 -8.12 12.98 11.72
CA LEU A 277 -7.48 13.40 10.48
C LEU A 277 -7.73 14.89 10.31
N ARG A 278 -6.67 15.70 10.33
CA ARG A 278 -6.77 17.16 10.15
C ARG A 278 -6.06 17.59 8.89
N LEU A 279 -6.75 18.25 7.98
CA LEU A 279 -6.13 19.05 6.93
C LEU A 279 -5.60 20.34 7.56
N SER A 280 -4.28 20.51 7.58
CA SER A 280 -3.63 21.61 8.31
C SER A 280 -3.27 22.80 7.42
N THR A 281 -2.87 22.55 6.17
CA THR A 281 -2.57 23.60 5.21
C THR A 281 -2.96 23.18 3.79
N ILE A 282 -3.55 24.12 3.05
CA ILE A 282 -3.86 24.03 1.61
C ILE A 282 -2.69 24.61 0.77
N ARG A 283 -1.74 25.29 1.43
CA ARG A 283 -0.49 25.78 0.84
C ARG A 283 0.50 26.07 1.97
N ASP A 284 1.72 25.56 1.88
CA ASP A 284 2.81 25.92 2.80
C ASP A 284 3.72 26.95 2.13
N ASP A 285 3.40 28.23 2.35
CA ASP A 285 4.12 29.37 1.76
C ASP A 285 5.50 29.60 2.41
N GLY A 286 5.77 28.94 3.55
CA GLY A 286 7.06 28.99 4.25
C GLY A 286 8.08 27.97 3.74
N PHE A 287 7.69 27.10 2.81
CA PHE A 287 8.57 26.10 2.24
C PHE A 287 9.57 26.77 1.29
N ASN A 288 10.88 26.67 1.56
CA ASN A 288 11.93 27.41 0.85
C ASN A 288 11.88 27.18 -0.67
N GLU A 289 11.28 28.13 -1.39
CA GLU A 289 11.00 28.03 -2.81
C GLU A 289 12.24 27.99 -3.71
N ILE A 290 13.40 28.41 -3.18
CA ILE A 290 14.67 28.46 -3.90
C ILE A 290 15.32 27.07 -3.95
N GLN A 291 15.06 26.23 -2.94
CA GLN A 291 15.69 24.91 -2.80
C GLN A 291 14.84 23.76 -3.33
N CYS A 292 13.53 23.92 -3.44
CA CYS A 292 12.62 22.86 -3.91
C CYS A 292 11.88 23.25 -5.19
N THR A 293 11.93 22.38 -6.20
CA THR A 293 11.18 22.56 -7.46
C THR A 293 9.67 22.29 -7.31
N SER A 294 9.25 21.80 -6.14
CA SER A 294 7.87 21.50 -5.77
C SER A 294 7.43 22.28 -4.54
N TYR A 295 6.14 22.62 -4.47
CA TYR A 295 5.50 23.14 -3.25
C TYR A 295 4.58 22.08 -2.63
N VAL A 296 4.32 22.21 -1.33
CA VAL A 296 3.34 21.36 -0.62
C VAL A 296 1.94 21.91 -0.88
N ARG A 297 1.11 21.13 -1.58
CA ARG A 297 -0.29 21.46 -1.89
C ARG A 297 -1.23 21.10 -0.74
N ALA A 298 -0.96 20.01 -0.03
CA ALA A 298 -1.78 19.62 1.09
C ALA A 298 -0.96 18.92 2.16
N ARG A 299 -1.31 19.22 3.41
CA ARG A 299 -0.75 18.57 4.59
C ARG A 299 -1.88 18.00 5.44
N PHE A 300 -1.99 16.68 5.45
CA PHE A 300 -2.88 15.97 6.36
C PHE A 300 -2.07 15.48 7.56
N ALA A 301 -2.61 15.64 8.77
CA ALA A 301 -2.06 15.08 10.00
C ALA A 301 -3.07 14.09 10.60
N CYS A 302 -2.65 12.84 10.75
CA CYS A 302 -3.40 11.83 11.48
C CYS A 302 -2.80 11.65 12.87
N MET A 303 -3.61 11.85 13.91
CA MET A 303 -3.19 11.72 15.31
C MET A 303 -4.27 11.00 16.11
N ARG A 304 -3.87 10.25 17.13
CA ARG A 304 -4.83 9.64 18.05
C ARG A 304 -5.47 10.73 18.90
N LEU A 305 -6.79 10.72 19.02
CA LEU A 305 -7.49 11.57 19.96
C LEU A 305 -7.17 11.08 21.38
N VAL A 306 -6.48 11.90 22.15
CA VAL A 306 -6.37 11.71 23.58
C VAL A 306 -7.71 12.15 24.14
N VAL A 307 -8.60 11.18 24.38
CA VAL A 307 -9.82 11.44 25.14
C VAL A 307 -9.33 11.76 26.55
N ASN A 308 -9.31 13.05 26.89
CA ASN A 308 -9.20 13.44 28.29
C ASN A 308 -10.46 12.91 28.96
N VAL A 309 -10.36 11.71 29.53
CA VAL A 309 -11.34 11.22 30.49
C VAL A 309 -11.18 12.16 31.68
N MET A 310 -11.92 13.27 31.65
CA MET A 310 -12.18 14.04 32.85
C MET A 310 -12.87 13.05 33.78
N THR A 311 -12.10 12.56 34.75
CA THR A 311 -12.62 11.80 35.88
C THR A 311 -13.66 12.68 36.56
N MET A 312 -14.92 12.37 36.30
CA MET A 312 -16.05 12.84 37.11
C MET A 312 -16.03 12.15 38.46
#